data_AF-A0A1V3MVD0-F1
#
_entry.id   AF-A0A1V3MVD0-F1
#
_cell.length_a   1.000
_cell.length_b   1.000
_cell.length_c   1.000
_cell.angle_alpha   90.00
_cell.angle_beta   90.00
_cell.angle_gamma   90.00
#
_symmetry.space_group_name_H-M   'P 1'
#
loop_
_entity.id
_entity.type
_entity.pdbx_description
1 polymer ?
#
loop_
_entity_poly.entity_id
_entity_poly.type
_entity_poly.pdbx_seq_one_letter_code
_entity_poly.pdbx_strand_id
1 'polypeptide(L)'
;MKKMILPVAIAALFFASCNNTDSKKVETKDTTTTVDTQGGVAQTTTTETTTTTAVPKFSNPETQQLAEDYTKYVNEYVAAAKSGDATKIQELASKQQEWATKTAAAVTKLTPEDAKLWTEYAQKLTAELTASATK
;
A
#
# COMPACT_ATOMS: atom_id res chain seq x y z
N MET A 1 19.38 -27.03 -27.88
CA MET A 1 18.93 -28.34 -27.34
C MET A 1 19.01 -28.24 -25.82
N LYS A 2 18.02 -28.50 -24.97
CA LYS A 2 16.72 -29.15 -25.09
C LYS A 2 15.57 -28.19 -24.74
N LYS A 3 14.49 -28.31 -25.49
CA LYS A 3 13.18 -27.72 -25.20
C LYS A 3 12.52 -28.66 -24.19
N MET A 4 12.06 -28.14 -23.06
CA MET A 4 11.08 -28.86 -22.24
C MET A 4 9.84 -27.98 -22.15
N ILE A 5 8.95 -28.25 -23.09
CA ILE A 5 7.54 -27.89 -23.08
C ILE A 5 6.88 -28.92 -22.14
N LEU A 6 6.25 -28.47 -21.08
CA LEU A 6 5.34 -29.30 -20.28
C LEU A 6 3.95 -28.63 -20.30
N PRO A 7 3.01 -29.12 -21.10
CA PRO A 7 1.62 -28.68 -21.05
C PRO A 7 0.85 -29.62 -20.12
N VAL A 8 0.28 -29.10 -19.03
CA VAL A 8 -0.68 -29.85 -18.21
C VAL A 8 -1.91 -28.99 -17.90
N ALA A 9 -2.96 -29.32 -18.64
CA ALA A 9 -4.37 -29.38 -18.29
C ALA A 9 -5.04 -28.19 -17.57
N ILE A 10 -5.88 -27.51 -18.36
CA ILE A 10 -7.04 -26.74 -17.91
C ILE A 10 -7.99 -27.68 -17.14
N ALA A 11 -8.30 -27.33 -15.89
CA ALA A 11 -9.51 -27.75 -15.22
C ALA A 11 -10.36 -26.50 -14.95
N ALA A 12 -11.27 -26.22 -15.86
CA ALA A 12 -12.36 -25.27 -15.65
C ALA A 12 -13.33 -25.88 -14.62
N LEU A 13 -13.30 -25.40 -13.39
CA LEU A 13 -14.41 -25.60 -12.45
C LEU A 13 -15.33 -24.39 -12.54
N PHE A 14 -16.27 -24.49 -13.48
CA PHE A 14 -17.53 -23.75 -13.40
C PHE A 14 -18.35 -24.35 -12.26
N PHE A 15 -18.49 -23.62 -11.16
CA PHE A 15 -19.70 -23.72 -10.34
C PHE A 15 -20.57 -22.51 -10.64
N ALA A 16 -21.52 -22.74 -11.54
CA ALA A 16 -22.74 -21.97 -11.56
C ALA A 16 -23.48 -22.23 -10.25
N SER A 17 -23.52 -21.24 -9.36
CA SER A 17 -24.59 -21.12 -8.37
C SER A 17 -25.45 -19.91 -8.75
N CYS A 18 -26.25 -20.10 -9.80
CA CYS A 18 -27.49 -19.35 -9.97
C CYS A 18 -28.63 -20.21 -9.42
N ASN A 19 -29.28 -19.72 -8.36
CA ASN A 19 -30.63 -20.13 -7.89
C ASN A 19 -31.00 -19.12 -6.78
N ASN A 20 -31.94 -18.16 -6.88
CA ASN A 20 -33.02 -17.85 -7.82
C ASN A 20 -33.34 -16.34 -7.79
N THR A 21 -33.48 -15.73 -8.96
CA THR A 21 -34.68 -14.98 -9.44
C THR A 21 -35.56 -14.28 -8.39
N ASP A 22 -35.52 -12.95 -8.28
CA ASP A 22 -36.35 -11.98 -9.04
C ASP A 22 -36.46 -10.60 -8.34
N SER A 23 -36.44 -9.54 -9.16
CA SER A 23 -37.10 -8.23 -8.95
C SER A 23 -36.67 -7.31 -7.78
N LYS A 24 -35.86 -6.27 -8.08
CA LYS A 24 -36.38 -4.90 -8.32
C LYS A 24 -35.26 -3.88 -8.62
N LYS A 25 -35.49 -3.16 -9.72
CA LYS A 25 -34.99 -1.85 -10.11
C LYS A 25 -34.97 -0.83 -8.96
N VAL A 26 -33.83 -0.17 -8.76
CA VAL A 26 -33.68 1.25 -8.33
C VAL A 26 -32.36 1.72 -8.98
N GLU A 27 -32.39 2.32 -10.16
CA GLU A 27 -32.47 3.78 -10.38
C GLU A 27 -31.42 4.59 -9.59
N THR A 28 -30.37 4.99 -10.32
CA THR A 28 -29.65 6.26 -10.25
C THR A 28 -29.68 7.04 -8.93
N LYS A 29 -28.50 7.18 -8.33
CA LYS A 29 -28.03 8.49 -7.87
C LYS A 29 -26.65 8.75 -8.45
N ASP A 30 -26.64 9.31 -9.66
CA ASP A 30 -25.59 10.23 -10.07
C ASP A 30 -25.35 11.21 -8.92
N THR A 31 -24.19 11.10 -8.28
CA THR A 31 -23.66 12.23 -7.53
C THR A 31 -22.71 12.93 -8.49
N THR A 32 -23.30 13.76 -9.34
CA THR A 32 -22.60 14.89 -9.95
C THR A 32 -22.14 15.79 -8.81
N THR A 33 -20.84 15.75 -8.51
CA THR A 33 -20.20 16.85 -7.80
C THR A 33 -19.69 17.81 -8.86
N THR A 34 -20.47 18.84 -9.12
CA THR A 34 -19.98 20.09 -9.69
C THR A 34 -19.05 20.73 -8.67
N VAL A 35 -17.78 20.94 -9.02
CA VAL A 35 -16.96 21.98 -8.37
C VAL A 35 -16.48 22.93 -9.45
N ASP A 36 -16.95 24.14 -9.25
CA ASP A 36 -16.63 25.39 -9.91
C ASP A 36 -15.11 25.62 -9.98
N THR A 37 -14.64 26.07 -11.14
CA THR A 37 -13.27 26.57 -11.30
C THR A 37 -13.27 28.06 -11.01
N GLN A 38 -13.01 28.47 -9.78
CA GLN A 38 -12.50 29.81 -9.52
C GLN A 38 -11.70 29.91 -8.21
N GLY A 39 -10.43 30.31 -8.33
CA GLY A 39 -9.60 30.73 -7.21
C GLY A 39 -8.47 29.77 -6.88
N GLY A 40 -7.37 29.86 -7.65
CA GLY A 40 -6.15 29.10 -7.43
C GLY A 40 -5.65 29.17 -5.99
N VAL A 41 -5.78 28.05 -5.29
CA VAL A 41 -4.96 27.69 -4.15
C VAL A 41 -4.73 26.19 -4.31
N ALA A 42 -3.46 25.78 -4.40
CA ALA A 42 -3.11 24.37 -4.40
C ALA A 42 -3.54 23.78 -3.04
N GLN A 43 -4.72 23.15 -3.01
CA GLN A 43 -5.17 22.40 -1.86
C GLN A 43 -4.46 21.06 -1.91
N THR A 44 -3.40 20.91 -1.12
CA THR A 44 -2.84 19.61 -0.80
C THR A 44 -3.90 18.83 -0.04
N THR A 45 -4.68 18.01 -0.75
CA THR A 45 -5.52 16.98 -0.15
C THR A 45 -4.57 16.02 0.57
N THR A 46 -4.38 16.27 1.87
CA THR A 46 -3.84 15.26 2.76
C THR A 46 -4.95 14.25 2.95
N THR A 47 -4.99 13.23 2.11
CA THR A 47 -5.69 12.00 2.44
C THR A 47 -5.00 11.48 3.69
N GLU A 48 -5.65 11.60 4.86
CA GLU A 48 -5.30 10.85 6.06
C GLU A 48 -5.29 9.37 5.68
N THR A 49 -4.11 8.91 5.29
CA THR A 49 -3.89 7.52 4.97
C THR A 49 -3.51 6.88 6.28
N THR A 50 -4.52 6.51 7.04
CA THR A 50 -4.34 5.80 8.31
C THR A 50 -3.70 4.45 8.02
N THR A 51 -2.41 4.35 8.30
CA THR A 51 -1.83 3.08 8.76
C THR A 51 -2.53 2.70 10.04
N THR A 52 -2.76 1.41 10.25
CA THR A 52 -3.02 0.95 11.63
C THR A 52 -1.73 0.77 12.42
N THR A 53 -0.60 0.70 11.73
CA THR A 53 0.72 0.55 12.36
C THR A 53 1.21 1.88 12.92
N ALA A 54 1.15 2.04 14.25
CA ALA A 54 1.74 3.18 14.94
C ALA A 54 3.27 3.13 14.91
N VAL A 55 3.90 4.30 14.80
CA VAL A 55 5.36 4.45 14.82
C VAL A 55 5.86 4.29 16.27
N PRO A 56 6.74 3.33 16.56
CA PRO A 56 7.32 3.20 17.90
C PRO A 56 8.27 4.36 18.19
N LYS A 57 8.49 4.62 19.48
CA LYS A 57 9.48 5.60 19.94
C LYS A 57 10.87 4.98 19.85
N PHE A 58 11.72 5.54 19.01
CA PHE A 58 13.14 5.20 18.95
C PHE A 58 13.98 6.13 19.82
N SER A 59 15.14 5.61 20.25
CA SER A 59 16.11 6.33 21.07
C SER A 59 16.94 7.29 20.21
N ASN A 60 17.23 6.90 18.97
CA ASN A 60 17.96 7.73 18.00
C ASN A 60 16.99 8.60 17.17
N PRO A 61 17.23 9.93 17.06
CA PRO A 61 16.36 10.84 16.30
C PRO A 61 16.38 10.59 14.78
N GLU A 62 17.50 10.17 14.20
CA GLU A 62 17.57 9.81 12.77
C GLU A 62 16.73 8.55 12.50
N THR A 63 16.76 7.56 13.39
CA THR A 63 15.91 6.37 13.30
C THR A 63 14.44 6.72 13.47
N GLN A 64 14.12 7.61 14.41
CA GLN A 64 12.75 8.10 14.60
C GLN A 64 12.23 8.72 13.30
N GLN A 65 13.00 9.64 12.69
CA GLN A 65 12.62 10.27 11.41
C GLN A 65 12.49 9.23 10.28
N LEU A 66 13.41 8.28 10.19
CA LEU A 66 13.32 7.20 9.21
C LEU A 66 12.01 6.41 9.37
N ALA A 67 11.65 6.05 10.60
CA ALA A 67 10.46 5.27 10.86
C ALA A 67 9.20 6.03 10.45
N GLU A 68 9.12 7.33 10.79
CA GLU A 68 8.02 8.23 10.41
C GLU A 68 7.90 8.35 8.89
N ASP A 69 9.01 8.68 8.20
CA ASP A 69 9.00 8.85 6.75
C ASP A 69 8.66 7.53 6.03
N TYR A 70 9.18 6.40 6.54
CA TYR A 70 8.89 5.09 5.96
C TYR A 70 7.44 4.67 6.19
N THR A 71 6.84 5.01 7.34
CA THR A 71 5.39 4.83 7.57
C THR A 71 4.59 5.54 6.50
N LYS A 72 4.93 6.81 6.27
CA LYS A 72 4.24 7.66 5.29
C LYS A 72 4.38 7.09 3.89
N TYR A 73 5.57 6.61 3.54
CA TYR A 73 5.80 5.92 2.26
C TYR A 73 4.93 4.68 2.09
N VAL A 74 4.88 3.80 3.10
CA VAL A 74 4.03 2.59 3.07
C VAL A 74 2.56 2.96 2.97
N ASN A 75 2.13 4.00 3.69
CA ASN A 75 0.77 4.54 3.59
C ASN A 75 0.43 4.97 2.17
N GLU A 76 1.23 5.84 1.57
CA GLU A 76 1.00 6.30 0.20
C GLU A 76 0.91 5.11 -0.77
N TYR A 77 1.72 4.06 -0.56
CA TYR A 77 1.65 2.84 -1.36
C TYR A 77 0.33 2.10 -1.15
N VAL A 78 -0.08 1.90 0.11
CA VAL A 78 -1.34 1.23 0.47
C VAL A 78 -2.54 2.00 -0.06
N ALA A 79 -2.55 3.33 0.03
CA ALA A 79 -3.60 4.17 -0.54
C ALA A 79 -3.66 4.04 -2.06
N ALA A 80 -2.52 4.13 -2.74
CA ALA A 80 -2.44 3.98 -4.20
C ALA A 80 -2.88 2.58 -4.66
N ALA A 81 -2.49 1.53 -3.93
CA ALA A 81 -2.95 0.16 -4.19
C ALA A 81 -4.48 0.04 -4.05
N LYS A 82 -5.06 0.58 -2.97
CA LYS A 82 -6.50 0.55 -2.74
C LYS A 82 -7.30 1.37 -3.75
N SER A 83 -6.75 2.49 -4.25
CA SER A 83 -7.40 3.33 -5.26
C SER A 83 -7.16 2.86 -6.69
N GLY A 84 -6.26 1.89 -6.91
CA GLY A 84 -5.86 1.45 -8.25
C GLY A 84 -5.01 2.47 -9.02
N ASP A 85 -4.35 3.41 -8.32
CA ASP A 85 -3.50 4.43 -8.95
C ASP A 85 -2.15 3.85 -9.39
N ALA A 86 -2.16 3.23 -10.57
CA ALA A 86 -0.97 2.58 -11.14
C ALA A 86 0.21 3.55 -11.33
N THR A 87 -0.05 4.82 -11.65
CA THR A 87 0.99 5.84 -11.81
C THR A 87 1.69 6.11 -10.48
N LYS A 88 0.91 6.30 -9.41
CA LYS A 88 1.46 6.53 -8.08
C LYS A 88 2.17 5.30 -7.53
N ILE A 89 1.65 4.10 -7.78
CA ILE A 89 2.33 2.84 -7.43
C ILE A 89 3.69 2.76 -8.12
N GLN A 90 3.78 3.08 -9.42
CA GLN A 90 5.03 3.05 -10.17
C GLN A 90 6.02 4.11 -9.66
N GLU A 91 5.55 5.32 -9.38
CA GLU A 91 6.36 6.39 -8.76
C GLU A 91 6.96 5.92 -7.42
N LEU A 92 6.11 5.37 -6.54
CA LEU A 92 6.55 4.88 -5.24
C LEU A 92 7.47 3.67 -5.34
N ALA A 93 7.20 2.75 -6.28
CA ALA A 93 8.06 1.59 -6.54
C ALA A 93 9.47 2.01 -7.00
N SER A 94 9.59 3.08 -7.77
CA SER A 94 10.90 3.60 -8.20
C SER A 94 11.79 4.07 -7.03
N LYS A 95 11.18 4.44 -5.90
CA LYS A 95 11.88 4.89 -4.68
C LYS A 95 12.37 3.73 -3.79
N GLN A 96 12.06 2.48 -4.13
CA GLN A 96 12.39 1.32 -3.28
C GLN A 96 13.90 1.18 -3.02
N GLN A 97 14.74 1.46 -4.01
CA GLN A 97 16.20 1.37 -3.82
C GLN A 97 16.75 2.47 -2.89
N GLU A 98 16.17 3.67 -2.95
CA GLU A 98 16.50 4.76 -2.03
C GLU A 98 16.15 4.36 -0.59
N TRP A 99 14.96 3.78 -0.39
CA TRP A 99 14.50 3.29 0.90
C TRP A 99 15.34 2.15 1.44
N ALA A 100 15.74 1.20 0.60
CA ALA A 100 16.66 0.14 0.97
C ALA A 100 18.00 0.70 1.49
N THR A 101 18.52 1.74 0.81
CA THR A 101 19.77 2.40 1.21
C THR A 101 19.63 3.15 2.53
N LYS A 102 18.58 3.96 2.68
CA LYS A 102 18.29 4.71 3.91
C LYS A 102 18.12 3.77 5.11
N THR A 103 17.37 2.70 4.92
CA THR A 103 17.13 1.69 5.95
C THR A 103 18.41 0.96 6.32
N ALA A 104 19.18 0.48 5.32
CA ALA A 104 20.46 -0.19 5.57
C ALA A 104 21.44 0.69 6.35
N ALA A 105 21.50 2.00 6.05
CA ALA A 105 22.33 2.93 6.79
C ALA A 105 21.86 3.10 8.25
N ALA A 106 20.56 3.26 8.47
CA ALA A 106 20.01 3.49 9.81
C ALA A 106 20.09 2.25 10.72
N VAL A 107 19.86 1.04 10.19
CA VAL A 107 19.87 -0.19 11.01
C VAL A 107 21.23 -0.45 11.65
N THR A 108 22.33 0.02 11.04
CA THR A 108 23.68 -0.09 11.60
C THR A 108 23.91 0.79 12.85
N LYS A 109 23.04 1.78 13.07
CA LYS A 109 23.14 2.74 14.18
C LYS A 109 22.20 2.41 15.35
N LEU A 110 21.42 1.34 15.25
CA LEU A 110 20.43 0.98 16.26
C LEU A 110 21.09 0.37 17.49
N THR A 111 20.55 0.69 18.67
CA THR A 111 20.82 -0.09 19.88
C THR A 111 20.17 -1.48 19.75
N PRO A 112 20.57 -2.47 20.57
CA PRO A 112 19.90 -3.76 20.60
C PRO A 112 18.39 -3.67 20.90
N GLU A 113 17.95 -2.70 21.73
CA GLU A 113 16.51 -2.48 21.96
C GLU A 113 15.83 -1.89 20.72
N ASP A 114 16.39 -0.83 20.14
CA ASP A 114 15.84 -0.18 18.95
C ASP A 114 15.81 -1.15 17.74
N ALA A 115 16.77 -2.06 17.62
CA ALA A 115 16.79 -3.09 16.58
C ALA A 115 15.62 -4.09 16.68
N LYS A 116 15.25 -4.49 17.92
CA LYS A 116 14.07 -5.32 18.15
C LYS A 116 12.79 -4.56 17.79
N LEU A 117 12.66 -3.32 18.27
CA LEU A 117 11.53 -2.45 17.93
C LEU A 117 11.39 -2.28 16.42
N TRP A 118 12.49 -2.00 15.72
CA TRP A 118 12.52 -1.85 14.27
C TRP A 118 12.06 -3.13 13.55
N THR A 119 12.52 -4.30 14.00
CA THR A 119 12.16 -5.58 13.38
C THR A 119 10.65 -5.85 13.50
N GLU A 120 10.08 -5.72 14.70
CA GLU A 120 8.64 -5.93 14.91
C GLU A 120 7.79 -4.92 14.13
N TYR A 121 8.24 -3.66 14.12
CA TYR A 121 7.58 -2.58 13.40
C TYR A 121 7.61 -2.79 11.87
N ALA A 122 8.77 -3.11 11.30
CA ALA A 122 8.92 -3.36 9.86
C ALA A 122 8.10 -4.58 9.40
N GLN A 123 7.99 -5.61 10.25
CA GLN A 123 7.11 -6.75 9.97
C GLN A 123 5.64 -6.34 9.87
N LYS A 124 5.15 -5.48 10.77
CA LYS A 124 3.77 -4.96 10.72
C LYS A 124 3.50 -4.15 9.46
N LEU A 125 4.42 -3.24 9.09
CA LEU A 125 4.31 -2.48 7.85
C LEU A 125 4.28 -3.38 6.61
N THR A 126 5.13 -4.42 6.57
CA THR A 126 5.18 -5.37 5.46
C THR A 126 3.88 -6.17 5.34
N ALA A 127 3.32 -6.59 6.48
CA ALA A 127 2.02 -7.27 6.51
C ALA A 127 0.90 -6.37 5.98
N GLU A 128 0.89 -5.09 6.36
CA GLU A 128 -0.08 -4.11 5.89
C GLU A 128 0.03 -3.87 4.38
N LEU A 129 1.25 -3.72 3.87
CA LEU A 129 1.52 -3.60 2.45
C LEU A 129 1.02 -4.83 1.66
N THR A 130 1.34 -6.03 2.15
CA THR A 130 0.93 -7.29 1.50
C THR A 130 -0.59 -7.47 1.50
N ALA A 131 -1.25 -7.13 2.60
CA ALA A 131 -2.71 -7.17 2.71
C ALA A 131 -3.40 -6.17 1.77
N SER A 132 -2.74 -5.06 1.43
CA SER A 132 -3.27 -4.08 0.46
C SER A 132 -3.17 -4.53 -0.99
N ALA A 133 -2.25 -5.44 -1.32
CA ALA A 133 -2.02 -5.94 -2.68
C ALA A 133 -2.90 -7.14 -3.09
N THR A 134 -3.72 -7.66 -2.18
CA THR A 134 -4.53 -8.88 -2.37
C THR A 134 -6.03 -8.64 -2.42
N LYS A 135 -6.47 -7.37 -2.45
CA LYS A 135 -7.87 -6.97 -2.61
C LYS A 135 -8.15 -6.50 -4.03
#